data_AF-A0A520UV59-F1
#
_entry.id   AF-A0A520UV59-F1
#
_cell.length_a   1.000
_cell.length_b   1.000
_cell.length_c   1.000
_cell.angle_alpha   90.00
_cell.angle_beta   90.00
_cell.angle_gamma   90.00
#
_symmetry.space_group_name_H-M   'P 1'
#
loop_
_entity.id
_entity.type
_entity.pdbx_description
1 polymer ?
#
loop_
_entity_poly.entity_id
_entity_poly.type
_entity_poly.pdbx_seq_one_letter_code
_entity_poly.pdbx_strand_id
1 'polypeptide(L)'
;MDDVLITGVKGGPCGSPPVPAKAWGSAILDNTRAEIAEGTGRDESEIAWPVLTLAVYAREEGIITREGLVPLARKLWLEGPSSTDTEFNERLEWLAQQAEKAGFTPANTGTVDAAVEEVVAENMDMIGERGMGAMGPLMGAVMQKLGGSADGKTVSEALRKKISELDD
;
A
#
# COMPACT_ATOMS: atom_id res chain seq x y z
N MET A 1 9.67 2.11 24.02
CA MET A 1 9.98 2.14 22.57
C MET A 1 10.45 0.77 22.11
N ASP A 2 11.38 0.14 22.83
CA ASP A 2 11.88 -1.20 22.50
C ASP A 2 10.81 -2.30 22.53
N ASP A 3 9.90 -2.30 23.52
CA ASP A 3 8.83 -3.32 23.58
C ASP A 3 7.84 -3.24 22.42
N VAL A 4 7.57 -2.03 21.90
CA VAL A 4 6.66 -1.79 20.76
C VAL A 4 7.30 -2.23 19.44
N LEU A 5 8.61 -1.99 19.29
CA LEU A 5 9.36 -2.47 18.12
C LEU A 5 9.42 -4.00 18.11
N ILE A 6 9.67 -4.63 19.26
CA ILE A 6 9.69 -6.09 19.40
C ILE A 6 8.32 -6.69 19.10
N THR A 7 7.24 -6.01 19.49
CA THR A 7 5.86 -6.49 19.33
C THR A 7 5.45 -6.58 17.86
N GLY A 8 5.75 -5.59 17.01
CA GLY A 8 5.43 -5.69 15.58
C GLY A 8 6.29 -6.71 14.83
N VAL A 9 7.56 -6.85 15.23
CA VAL A 9 8.55 -7.68 14.53
C VAL A 9 8.45 -9.16 14.88
N LYS A 10 7.95 -9.53 16.06
CA LYS A 10 7.77 -10.93 16.48
C LYS A 10 6.36 -11.49 16.24
N GLY A 11 5.45 -10.66 15.74
CA GLY A 11 4.01 -10.93 15.73
C GLY A 11 3.34 -10.20 16.90
N GLY A 12 2.37 -9.35 16.58
CA GLY A 12 1.71 -8.48 17.53
C GLY A 12 0.75 -9.23 18.45
N PRO A 13 0.21 -8.57 19.49
CA PRO A 13 -0.92 -9.11 20.25
C PRO A 13 -2.07 -9.45 19.29
N CYS A 14 -2.82 -10.51 19.62
CA CYS A 14 -3.96 -11.01 18.85
C CYS A 14 -3.59 -11.79 17.56
N GLY A 15 -2.45 -12.50 17.56
CA GLY A 15 -2.12 -13.44 16.49
C GLY A 15 -1.68 -12.80 15.18
N SER A 16 -1.28 -11.52 15.19
CA SER A 16 -0.80 -10.87 13.96
C SER A 16 0.50 -11.51 13.49
N PRO A 17 0.67 -11.77 12.18
CA PRO A 17 1.95 -12.12 11.62
C PRO A 17 3.00 -11.02 11.90
N PRO A 18 4.29 -11.37 11.90
CA PRO A 18 5.36 -10.39 11.99
C PRO A 18 5.37 -9.49 10.75
N VAL A 19 5.58 -8.19 10.95
CA VAL A 19 5.75 -7.21 9.86
C VAL A 19 7.24 -6.86 9.69
N PRO A 20 7.68 -6.47 8.47
CA PRO A 20 9.07 -6.04 8.24
C PRO A 20 9.49 -4.91 9.18
N ALA A 21 10.63 -5.06 9.86
CA ALA A 21 11.10 -4.11 10.88
C ALA A 21 11.24 -2.68 10.36
N LYS A 22 11.65 -2.51 9.10
CA LYS A 22 11.76 -1.20 8.45
C LYS A 22 10.38 -0.56 8.24
N ALA A 23 9.41 -1.33 7.74
CA ALA A 23 8.05 -0.86 7.50
C ALA A 23 7.36 -0.46 8.82
N TRP A 24 7.56 -1.27 9.87
CA TRP A 24 7.06 -0.99 11.21
C TRP A 24 7.72 0.23 11.85
N GLY A 25 9.06 0.33 11.75
CA GLY A 25 9.81 1.48 12.23
C GLY A 25 9.36 2.78 11.56
N SER A 26 9.17 2.78 10.24
CA SER A 26 8.64 3.94 9.50
C SER A 26 7.27 4.33 10.03
N ALA A 27 6.32 3.38 10.12
CA ALA A 27 4.97 3.68 10.59
C ALA A 27 4.94 4.29 12.01
N ILE A 28 5.83 3.86 12.91
CA ILE A 28 5.97 4.43 14.25
C ILE A 28 6.56 5.84 14.20
N LEU A 29 7.59 6.06 13.38
CA LEU A 29 8.33 7.34 13.31
C LEU A 29 7.60 8.42 12.52
N ASP A 30 6.80 8.03 11.52
CA ASP A 30 6.12 8.92 10.59
C ASP A 30 4.85 9.56 11.20
N ASN A 31 4.68 9.56 12.53
CA ASN A 31 3.47 10.06 13.21
C ASN A 31 2.15 9.45 12.68
N THR A 32 2.20 8.23 12.11
CA THR A 32 1.03 7.58 11.50
C THR A 32 -0.17 7.51 12.46
N ARG A 33 0.06 7.32 13.76
CA ARG A 33 -1.00 7.33 14.78
C ARG A 33 -1.64 8.72 14.95
N ALA A 34 -0.85 9.78 14.91
CA ALA A 34 -1.35 11.16 14.93
C ALA A 34 -2.20 11.43 13.69
N GLU A 35 -1.73 11.02 12.51
CA GLU A 35 -2.50 11.16 11.26
C GLU A 35 -3.82 10.38 11.35
N ILE A 36 -3.81 9.14 11.84
CA ILE A 36 -5.04 8.35 12.05
C ILE A 36 -6.00 9.07 13.02
N ALA A 37 -5.49 9.68 14.09
CA ALA A 37 -6.30 10.40 15.07
C ALA A 37 -6.85 11.74 14.57
N GLU A 38 -6.19 12.37 13.58
CA GLU A 38 -6.56 13.68 13.06
C GLU A 38 -8.03 13.72 12.60
N GLY A 39 -8.75 14.76 13.02
CA GLY A 39 -10.15 14.98 12.67
C GLY A 39 -11.17 14.07 13.38
N THR A 40 -10.73 13.12 14.20
CA THR A 40 -11.63 12.19 14.92
C THR A 40 -12.14 12.74 16.26
N GLY A 41 -11.47 13.77 16.81
CA GLY A 41 -11.75 14.30 18.15
C GLY A 41 -11.28 13.40 19.30
N ARG A 42 -10.49 12.36 19.00
CA ARG A 42 -9.91 11.39 19.95
C ARG A 42 -8.39 11.49 19.97
N ASP A 43 -7.78 11.02 21.05
CA ASP A 43 -6.33 11.07 21.21
C ASP A 43 -5.64 9.90 20.50
N GLU A 44 -4.44 10.12 19.95
CA GLU A 44 -3.68 9.05 19.26
C GLU A 44 -3.32 7.88 20.19
N SER A 45 -3.22 8.13 21.51
CA SER A 45 -2.95 7.11 22.52
C SER A 45 -4.06 6.05 22.62
N GLU A 46 -5.29 6.39 22.22
CA GLU A 46 -6.45 5.47 22.17
C GLU A 46 -6.38 4.48 20.99
N ILE A 47 -5.50 4.70 20.02
CA ILE A 47 -5.32 3.80 18.88
C ILE A 47 -4.57 2.55 19.34
N ALA A 48 -5.28 1.41 19.34
CA ALA A 48 -4.70 0.14 19.71
C ALA A 48 -3.63 -0.30 18.69
N TRP A 49 -2.49 -0.80 19.18
CA TRP A 49 -1.41 -1.32 18.32
C TRP A 49 -1.87 -2.36 17.27
N PRO A 50 -2.82 -3.28 17.57
CA PRO A 50 -3.41 -4.17 16.57
C PRO A 50 -4.12 -3.51 15.39
N VAL A 51 -4.46 -2.23 15.47
CA VAL A 51 -4.96 -1.46 14.31
C VAL A 51 -3.78 -1.14 13.39
N LEU A 52 -2.71 -0.60 13.96
CA LEU A 52 -1.55 -0.18 13.20
C LEU A 52 -0.80 -1.37 12.61
N THR A 53 -0.57 -2.45 13.37
CA THR A 53 0.10 -3.65 12.85
C THR A 53 -0.67 -4.29 11.72
N LEU A 54 -2.01 -4.36 11.81
CA LEU A 54 -2.85 -4.92 10.76
C LEU A 54 -2.81 -4.06 9.49
N ALA A 55 -2.90 -2.74 9.62
CA ALA A 55 -2.81 -1.84 8.46
C ALA A 55 -1.43 -1.88 7.78
N VAL A 56 -0.34 -1.94 8.57
CA VAL A 56 1.01 -2.12 8.03
C VAL A 56 1.14 -3.47 7.34
N TYR A 57 0.68 -4.55 7.97
CA TYR A 57 0.68 -5.88 7.35
C TYR A 57 -0.07 -5.89 6.01
N ALA A 58 -1.29 -5.35 5.98
CA ALA A 58 -2.10 -5.28 4.76
C ALA A 58 -1.40 -4.51 3.64
N ARG A 59 -0.66 -3.44 3.96
CA ARG A 59 0.12 -2.70 2.97
C ARG A 59 1.27 -3.55 2.41
N GLU A 60 2.03 -4.20 3.30
CA GLU A 60 3.21 -4.97 2.89
C GLU A 60 2.84 -6.22 2.09
N GLU A 61 1.67 -6.81 2.33
CA GLU A 61 1.13 -7.93 1.55
C GLU A 61 0.40 -7.48 0.26
N GLY A 62 0.40 -6.17 -0.05
CA GLY A 62 -0.27 -5.66 -1.25
C GLY A 62 -1.80 -5.79 -1.23
N ILE A 63 -2.41 -5.88 -0.05
CA ILE A 63 -3.87 -5.90 0.13
C ILE A 63 -4.43 -4.48 0.01
N ILE A 64 -3.67 -3.48 0.48
CA ILE A 64 -4.02 -2.07 0.40
C ILE A 64 -2.89 -1.25 -0.22
N THR A 65 -3.22 -0.10 -0.80
CA THR A 65 -2.23 0.87 -1.29
C THR A 65 -1.55 1.59 -0.13
N ARG A 66 -0.44 2.29 -0.43
CA ARG A 66 0.28 3.11 0.56
C ARG A 66 -0.59 4.24 1.10
N GLU A 67 -1.35 4.89 0.21
CA GLU A 67 -2.28 5.97 0.50
C GLU A 67 -3.49 5.49 1.31
N GLY A 68 -3.84 4.21 1.18
CA GLY A 68 -4.92 3.58 1.93
C GLY A 68 -4.63 3.37 3.41
N LEU A 69 -3.36 3.38 3.82
CA LEU A 69 -2.96 3.00 5.18
C LEU A 69 -3.70 3.80 6.26
N VAL A 70 -3.60 5.13 6.20
CA VAL A 70 -4.19 6.02 7.22
C VAL A 70 -5.72 5.99 7.22
N PRO A 71 -6.42 6.23 6.09
CA PRO A 71 -7.88 6.24 6.09
C PRO A 71 -8.49 4.90 6.47
N LEU A 72 -7.89 3.77 6.05
CA LEU A 72 -8.39 2.44 6.40
C LEU A 72 -8.07 2.05 7.83
N ALA A 73 -6.89 2.39 8.36
CA ALA A 73 -6.57 2.19 9.77
C ALA A 73 -7.52 2.99 10.68
N ARG A 74 -7.83 4.25 10.31
CA ARG A 74 -8.83 5.06 11.01
C ARG A 74 -10.20 4.41 10.98
N LYS A 75 -10.64 3.92 9.82
CA LYS A 75 -11.93 3.24 9.69
C LYS A 75 -11.98 1.96 10.53
N LEU A 76 -10.92 1.15 10.51
CA LEU A 76 -10.78 -0.04 11.35
C LEU A 76 -10.88 0.29 12.83
N TRP A 77 -10.26 1.38 13.27
CA TRP A 77 -10.30 1.82 14.66
C TRP A 77 -11.70 2.28 15.10
N LEU A 78 -12.40 3.02 14.25
CA LEU A 78 -13.67 3.66 14.62
C LEU A 78 -14.90 2.75 14.39
N GLU A 79 -14.87 1.92 13.36
CA GLU A 79 -16.04 1.17 12.87
C GLU A 79 -15.76 -0.33 12.71
N GLY A 80 -14.49 -0.74 12.80
CA GLY A 80 -14.08 -2.09 12.49
C GLY A 80 -14.22 -3.08 13.64
N PRO A 81 -14.05 -4.37 13.34
CA PRO A 81 -14.03 -5.43 14.35
C PRO A 81 -12.92 -5.23 15.39
N SER A 82 -13.27 -5.41 16.66
CA SER A 82 -12.35 -5.25 17.79
C SER A 82 -11.23 -6.28 17.76
N SER A 83 -10.01 -5.87 18.13
CA SER A 83 -8.90 -6.80 18.28
C SER A 83 -9.02 -7.74 19.48
N THR A 84 -9.91 -7.45 20.43
CA THR A 84 -10.08 -8.28 21.64
C THR A 84 -10.91 -9.53 21.41
N ASP A 85 -11.86 -9.47 20.47
CA ASP A 85 -12.90 -10.49 20.28
C ASP A 85 -12.98 -11.00 18.83
N THR A 86 -12.08 -10.55 17.96
CA THR A 86 -12.05 -10.94 16.54
C THR A 86 -10.63 -11.27 16.10
N GLU A 87 -10.51 -12.43 15.46
CA GLU A 87 -9.23 -12.96 14.98
C GLU A 87 -8.61 -12.08 13.89
N PHE A 88 -7.29 -12.16 13.76
CA PHE A 88 -6.53 -11.33 12.82
C PHE A 88 -7.05 -11.43 11.38
N ASN A 89 -7.28 -12.64 10.88
CA ASN A 89 -7.71 -12.88 9.50
C ASN A 89 -9.10 -12.29 9.22
N GLU A 90 -10.04 -12.41 10.16
CA GLU A 90 -11.38 -11.83 10.01
C GLU A 90 -11.32 -10.29 9.95
N ARG A 91 -10.46 -9.68 10.79
CA ARG A 91 -10.22 -8.23 10.75
C ARG A 91 -9.53 -7.80 9.45
N LEU A 92 -8.63 -8.63 8.92
CA LEU A 92 -7.95 -8.39 7.65
C LEU A 92 -8.91 -8.48 6.46
N GLU A 93 -9.78 -9.48 6.44
CA GLU A 93 -10.84 -9.63 5.43
C GLU A 93 -11.80 -8.43 5.45
N TRP A 94 -12.18 -7.97 6.65
CA TRP A 94 -12.98 -6.76 6.78
C TRP A 94 -12.26 -5.54 6.21
N LEU A 95 -10.96 -5.36 6.51
CA LEU A 95 -10.16 -4.24 6.01
C LEU A 95 -10.05 -4.28 4.48
N ALA A 96 -9.79 -5.45 3.90
CA ALA A 96 -9.70 -5.65 2.45
C ALA A 96 -11.00 -5.23 1.75
N GLN A 97 -12.16 -5.60 2.30
CA GLN A 97 -13.45 -5.18 1.77
C GLN A 97 -13.65 -3.65 1.86
N GLN A 98 -13.17 -3.00 2.92
CA GLN A 98 -13.23 -1.54 3.00
C GLN A 98 -12.27 -0.88 2.00
N ALA A 99 -11.10 -1.47 1.77
CA ALA A 99 -10.14 -0.99 0.79
C ALA A 99 -10.74 -1.00 -0.61
N GLU A 100 -11.40 -2.10 -1.00
CA GLU A 100 -12.05 -2.22 -2.30
C GLU A 100 -13.15 -1.17 -2.48
N LYS A 101 -14.04 -1.03 -1.47
CA LYS A 101 -15.12 -0.03 -1.50
C LYS A 101 -14.61 1.41 -1.57
N ALA A 102 -13.46 1.68 -0.97
CA ALA A 102 -12.86 3.01 -0.92
C ALA A 102 -11.86 3.28 -2.06
N GLY A 103 -11.59 2.30 -2.93
CA GLY A 103 -10.62 2.44 -4.03
C GLY A 103 -9.15 2.44 -3.58
N PHE A 104 -8.85 1.80 -2.45
CA PHE A 104 -7.50 1.67 -1.88
C PHE A 104 -6.92 0.26 -2.04
N THR A 105 -7.41 -0.52 -3.00
CA THR A 105 -6.78 -1.79 -3.41
C THR A 105 -5.76 -1.54 -4.50
N PRO A 106 -4.62 -2.26 -4.51
CA PRO A 106 -3.68 -2.10 -5.59
C PRO A 106 -4.26 -2.48 -6.95
N ALA A 107 -3.79 -1.83 -8.01
CA ALA A 107 -4.16 -2.19 -9.38
C ALA A 107 -3.73 -3.65 -9.65
N ASN A 108 -4.66 -4.46 -10.19
CA ASN A 108 -4.31 -5.82 -10.59
C ASN A 108 -3.39 -5.82 -11.83
N THR A 109 -2.70 -6.94 -12.08
CA THR A 109 -1.72 -7.05 -13.17
C THR A 109 -2.31 -6.69 -14.53
N GLY A 110 -3.53 -7.10 -14.84
CA GLY A 110 -4.17 -6.74 -16.11
C GLY A 110 -4.46 -5.24 -16.27
N THR A 111 -4.80 -4.56 -15.17
CA THR A 111 -4.99 -3.10 -15.16
C THR A 111 -3.65 -2.37 -15.34
N VAL A 112 -2.59 -2.89 -14.72
CA VAL A 112 -1.22 -2.39 -14.90
C VAL A 112 -0.78 -2.56 -16.36
N ASP A 113 -0.93 -3.75 -16.93
CA ASP A 113 -0.53 -4.05 -18.31
C ASP A 113 -1.25 -3.15 -19.31
N ALA A 114 -2.57 -2.96 -19.16
CA ALA A 114 -3.36 -2.08 -20.04
C ALA A 114 -2.88 -0.61 -19.94
N ALA A 115 -2.63 -0.12 -18.72
CA ALA A 115 -2.13 1.25 -18.54
C ALA A 115 -0.71 1.42 -19.11
N VAL A 116 0.14 0.40 -18.99
CA VAL A 116 1.48 0.37 -19.59
C VAL A 116 1.41 0.39 -21.11
N GLU A 117 0.56 -0.45 -21.72
CA GLU A 117 0.37 -0.47 -23.17
C GLU A 117 -0.09 0.88 -23.71
N GLU A 118 -1.05 1.52 -23.04
CA GLU A 118 -1.54 2.83 -23.44
C GLU A 118 -0.46 3.90 -23.32
N VAL A 119 0.25 3.96 -22.19
CA VAL A 119 1.33 4.94 -21.99
C VAL A 119 2.48 4.72 -22.99
N VAL A 120 2.85 3.48 -23.28
CA VAL A 120 3.86 3.17 -24.29
C VAL A 120 3.41 3.64 -25.67
N ALA A 121 2.17 3.35 -26.07
CA ALA A 121 1.63 3.78 -27.36
C ALA A 121 1.58 5.31 -27.49
N GLU A 122 1.23 6.02 -26.42
CA GLU A 122 1.20 7.50 -26.38
C GLU A 122 2.59 8.14 -26.42
N ASN A 123 3.66 7.40 -26.08
CA ASN A 123 5.01 7.94 -25.91
C ASN A 123 6.06 7.28 -26.82
N MET A 124 5.64 6.69 -27.94
CA MET A 124 6.52 5.99 -28.89
C MET A 124 7.68 6.85 -29.38
N ASP A 125 7.47 8.14 -29.64
CA ASP A 125 8.54 9.05 -30.07
C ASP A 125 9.63 9.20 -29.01
N MET A 126 9.23 9.35 -27.74
CA MET A 126 10.17 9.44 -26.61
C MET A 126 10.93 8.13 -26.40
N ILE A 127 10.26 7.00 -26.57
CA ILE A 127 10.87 5.67 -26.48
C ILE A 127 11.88 5.48 -27.62
N GLY A 128 11.54 5.86 -28.85
CA GLY A 128 12.46 5.78 -29.98
C GLY A 128 13.73 6.64 -29.80
N GLU A 129 13.60 7.82 -29.19
CA GLU A 129 14.75 8.71 -28.93
C GLU A 129 15.64 8.25 -27.76
N ARG A 130 15.04 7.66 -26.71
CA ARG A 130 15.72 7.44 -25.41
C ARG A 130 15.84 5.98 -24.99
N GLY A 131 15.11 5.07 -25.63
CA GLY A 131 14.94 3.67 -25.24
C GLY A 131 14.65 3.53 -23.74
N MET A 132 15.45 2.71 -23.06
CA MET A 132 15.42 2.54 -21.60
C MET A 132 15.60 3.83 -20.79
N GLY A 133 16.15 4.90 -21.37
CA GLY A 133 16.23 6.22 -20.74
C GLY A 133 14.87 6.90 -20.51
N ALA A 134 13.81 6.45 -21.19
CA ALA A 134 12.44 6.94 -20.99
C ALA A 134 11.73 6.35 -19.75
N MET A 135 12.32 5.35 -19.08
CA MET A 135 11.69 4.61 -17.97
C MET A 135 11.15 5.50 -16.85
N GLY A 136 11.90 6.53 -16.43
CA GLY A 136 11.49 7.42 -15.34
C GLY A 136 10.20 8.20 -15.66
N PRO A 137 10.17 8.98 -16.75
CA PRO A 137 8.95 9.65 -17.22
C PRO A 137 7.76 8.69 -17.44
N LEU A 138 7.98 7.53 -18.07
CA LEU A 138 6.92 6.55 -18.33
C LEU A 138 6.35 5.95 -17.06
N MET A 139 7.20 5.65 -16.06
CA MET A 139 6.75 5.19 -14.75
C MET A 139 5.83 6.24 -14.10
N GLY A 140 6.20 7.52 -14.17
CA GLY A 140 5.37 8.62 -13.69
C GLY A 140 4.01 8.68 -14.37
N ALA A 141 3.97 8.57 -15.70
CA ALA A 141 2.74 8.58 -16.48
C ALA A 141 1.82 7.38 -16.15
N VAL A 142 2.37 6.16 -16.06
CA VAL A 142 1.59 4.97 -15.68
C VAL A 142 1.06 5.10 -14.25
N MET A 143 1.90 5.52 -13.30
CA MET A 143 1.48 5.71 -11.91
C MET A 143 0.38 6.77 -11.80
N GLN A 144 0.46 7.86 -12.57
CA GLN A 144 -0.59 8.89 -12.62
C GLN A 144 -1.90 8.34 -13.19
N LYS A 145 -1.84 7.57 -14.28
CA LYS A 145 -3.01 6.94 -14.90
C LYS A 145 -3.70 5.95 -13.96
N LEU A 146 -2.91 5.22 -13.15
CA LEU A 146 -3.40 4.27 -12.14
C LEU A 146 -3.74 4.94 -10.80
N GLY A 147 -3.66 6.28 -10.70
CA GLY A 147 -3.98 7.01 -9.47
C GLY A 147 -3.08 6.65 -8.27
N GLY A 148 -1.85 6.20 -8.52
CA GLY A 148 -0.92 5.73 -7.49
C GLY A 148 -1.26 4.35 -6.91
N SER A 149 -2.32 3.69 -7.39
CA SER A 149 -2.75 2.41 -6.84
C SER A 149 -1.85 1.22 -7.22
N ALA A 150 -0.96 1.36 -8.19
CA ALA A 150 -0.12 0.26 -8.63
C ALA A 150 1.16 0.11 -7.81
N ASP A 151 1.61 -1.13 -7.64
CA ASP A 151 2.94 -1.40 -7.10
C ASP A 151 4.01 -0.95 -8.12
N GLY A 152 4.88 -0.04 -7.71
CA GLY A 152 5.90 0.56 -8.58
C GLY A 152 6.88 -0.46 -9.14
N LYS A 153 7.10 -1.59 -8.44
CA LYS A 153 7.94 -2.68 -8.95
C LYS A 153 7.22 -3.42 -10.09
N THR A 154 5.94 -3.74 -9.93
CA THR A 154 5.11 -4.36 -10.98
C THR A 154 5.03 -3.46 -12.22
N VAL A 155 4.82 -2.15 -12.03
CA VAL A 155 4.83 -1.16 -13.14
C VAL A 155 6.19 -1.12 -13.83
N SER A 156 7.28 -1.08 -13.07
CA SER A 156 8.65 -1.06 -13.60
C SER A 156 8.98 -2.33 -14.40
N GLU A 157 8.57 -3.50 -13.91
CA GLU A 157 8.76 -4.78 -14.59
C GLU A 157 7.98 -4.84 -15.91
N ALA A 158 6.71 -4.42 -15.90
CA ALA A 158 5.85 -4.38 -17.09
C ALA A 158 6.38 -3.39 -18.15
N LEU A 159 6.73 -2.16 -17.76
CA LEU A 159 7.32 -1.16 -18.67
C LEU A 159 8.64 -1.64 -19.28
N ARG A 160 9.53 -2.19 -18.45
CA ARG A 160 10.84 -2.66 -18.92
C ARG A 160 10.68 -3.78 -19.95
N LYS A 161 9.80 -4.75 -19.68
CA LYS A 161 9.47 -5.81 -20.64
C LYS A 161 8.97 -5.21 -21.96
N LYS A 162 8.07 -4.22 -21.90
CA LYS A 162 7.44 -3.68 -23.10
C LYS A 162 8.36 -2.83 -23.97
N ILE A 163 9.25 -2.05 -23.35
CA ILE A 163 10.29 -1.30 -24.07
C ILE A 163 11.30 -2.26 -24.70
N SER A 164 11.73 -3.31 -23.99
CA SER A 164 12.63 -4.31 -24.57
C SER A 164 12.04 -5.00 -25.80
N GLU A 165 10.73 -5.30 -25.81
CA GLU A 165 10.04 -5.86 -26.98
C GLU A 165 9.97 -4.92 -28.19
N LEU A 166 10.20 -3.61 -28.01
CA LEU A 166 10.22 -2.61 -29.08
C LEU A 166 11.63 -2.35 -29.64
N ASP A 167 12.66 -2.66 -28.84
CA ASP A 167 14.07 -2.50 -29.21
C ASP A 167 14.63 -3.73 -29.98
N ASP A 168 13.89 -4.85 -30.01
CA ASP A 168 14.18 -6.09 -30.75
C ASP A 168 13.56 -6.10 -32.17
#